data_AF-A0A536CEU9-F1
#
_entry.id   AF-A0A536CEU9-F1
#
_cell.length_a   1.000
_cell.length_b   1.000
_cell.length_c   1.000
_cell.angle_alpha   90.00
_cell.angle_beta   90.00
_cell.angle_gamma   90.00
#
_symmetry.space_group_name_H-M   'P 1'
#
loop_
_entity.id
_entity.type
_entity.pdbx_description
1 polymer ?
#
loop_
_entity_poly.entity_id
_entity_poly.type
_entity_poly.pdbx_seq_one_letter_code
_entity_poly.pdbx_strand_id
1 'polypeptide(L)'
;VPRRLVAAENEGRLVVRMRAAQHRFHRDMPESTIWGYDGTVPGPTIEAERGHPVTVEWHDELIGPLPVVVTAAPGHADANGVPVQCVPGLSGGAPDLNAAALSGHAVVHVHGGLTPAIYDGWAENLLAPGQSAVFHYTTDQRAALLWYHDHVMGVTRFDVYAGLAGMWIIRDKRERELGLPEGPPFEVPILIQDRNFDLEENGGLSGRLLH
;
A
#
# COMPACT_ATOMS: atom_id res chain seq x y z
N VAL A 1 -11.27 8.42 7.40
CA VAL A 1 -11.47 6.99 7.03
C VAL A 1 -11.22 6.88 5.53
N PRO A 2 -10.49 5.87 5.05
CA PRO A 2 -10.25 5.68 3.62
C PRO A 2 -11.58 5.61 2.85
N ARG A 3 -11.57 6.09 1.61
CA ARG A 3 -12.73 5.97 0.71
C ARG A 3 -13.08 4.49 0.53
N ARG A 4 -14.36 4.14 0.55
CA ARG A 4 -14.83 2.80 0.17
C ARG A 4 -15.12 2.74 -1.33
N LEU A 5 -14.68 1.66 -1.98
CA LEU A 5 -15.05 1.29 -3.34
C LEU A 5 -15.94 0.05 -3.26
N VAL A 6 -17.24 0.26 -3.24
CA VAL A 6 -18.22 -0.83 -3.14
C VAL A 6 -18.44 -1.41 -4.54
N ALA A 7 -18.04 -2.67 -4.73
CA ALA A 7 -18.10 -3.32 -6.04
C ALA A 7 -19.53 -3.41 -6.59
N ALA A 8 -20.52 -3.63 -5.72
CA ALA A 8 -21.94 -3.70 -6.11
C ALA A 8 -22.47 -2.37 -6.69
N GLU A 9 -21.94 -1.23 -6.25
CA GLU A 9 -22.33 0.10 -6.78
C GLU A 9 -21.78 0.35 -8.20
N ASN A 10 -20.84 -0.49 -8.66
CA ASN A 10 -20.15 -0.34 -9.93
C ASN A 10 -20.28 -1.60 -10.80
N GLU A 11 -21.36 -2.38 -10.63
CA GLU A 11 -21.63 -3.61 -11.41
C GLU A 11 -20.45 -4.62 -11.37
N GLY A 12 -19.75 -4.68 -10.23
CA GLY A 12 -18.59 -5.55 -10.04
C GLY A 12 -17.33 -5.09 -10.77
N ARG A 13 -17.30 -3.88 -11.33
CA ARG A 13 -16.16 -3.34 -12.10
C ARG A 13 -15.55 -2.13 -11.40
N LEU A 14 -14.27 -2.20 -11.07
CA LEU A 14 -13.54 -1.14 -10.40
C LEU A 14 -12.32 -0.73 -11.21
N VAL A 15 -11.89 0.51 -11.02
CA VAL A 15 -10.65 1.04 -11.59
C VAL A 15 -9.85 1.64 -10.44
N VAL A 16 -8.59 1.24 -10.31
CA VAL A 16 -7.68 1.74 -9.27
C VAL A 16 -6.38 2.17 -9.90
N ARG A 17 -5.91 3.37 -9.53
CA ARG A 17 -4.73 4.00 -10.14
C ARG A 17 -3.59 4.06 -9.14
N MET A 18 -2.49 3.36 -9.40
CA MET A 18 -1.26 3.46 -8.62
C MET A 18 -0.52 4.72 -9.07
N ARG A 19 -0.41 5.73 -8.22
CA ARG A 19 0.17 7.02 -8.59
C ARG A 19 0.90 7.70 -7.45
N ALA A 20 1.82 8.58 -7.81
CA ALA A 20 2.47 9.46 -6.85
C ALA A 20 1.48 10.52 -6.32
N ALA A 21 1.56 10.82 -5.03
CA ALA A 21 0.76 11.85 -4.38
C ALA A 21 1.50 12.48 -3.19
N GLN A 22 1.03 13.64 -2.73
CA GLN A 22 1.49 14.24 -1.49
C GLN A 22 0.62 13.81 -0.32
N HIS A 23 1.23 13.41 0.79
CA HIS A 23 0.55 13.01 2.01
C HIS A 23 1.21 13.64 3.24
N ARG A 24 0.41 14.13 4.18
CA ARG A 24 0.88 14.69 5.44
C ARG A 24 0.65 13.69 6.58
N PHE A 25 1.69 12.97 6.97
CA PHE A 25 1.62 11.99 8.06
C PHE A 25 1.39 12.62 9.44
N HIS A 26 1.88 13.84 9.64
CA HIS A 26 1.68 14.59 10.88
C HIS A 26 1.56 16.08 10.62
N ARG A 27 0.71 16.78 11.39
CA ARG A 27 0.48 18.23 11.21
C ARG A 27 1.74 19.08 11.35
N ASP A 28 2.69 18.60 12.15
CA ASP A 28 3.95 19.29 12.47
C ASP A 28 5.11 18.83 11.57
N MET A 29 4.81 18.08 10.50
CA MET A 29 5.79 17.63 9.51
C MET A 29 5.49 18.22 8.12
N PRO A 30 6.52 18.37 7.26
CA PRO A 30 6.34 18.59 5.83
C PRO A 30 5.52 17.47 5.16
N GLU A 31 5.03 17.74 3.96
CA GLU A 31 4.39 16.70 3.15
C GLU A 31 5.42 15.71 2.60
N SER A 32 5.01 14.45 2.54
CA SER A 32 5.75 13.34 1.96
C SER A 32 5.20 13.02 0.59
N THR A 33 6.08 12.81 -0.39
CA THR A 33 5.69 12.08 -1.59
C THR A 33 5.47 10.60 -1.22
N ILE A 34 4.35 10.03 -1.66
CA ILE A 34 4.01 8.62 -1.52
C ILE A 34 3.72 8.01 -2.88
N TRP A 35 3.73 6.68 -2.96
CA TRP A 35 3.06 5.92 -4.00
C TRP A 35 1.82 5.27 -3.40
N GLY A 36 0.64 5.60 -3.91
CA GLY A 36 -0.62 5.16 -3.32
C GLY A 36 -1.60 4.66 -4.35
N TYR A 37 -2.43 3.69 -3.94
CA TYR A 37 -3.63 3.34 -4.69
C TYR A 37 -4.62 4.50 -4.62
N ASP A 38 -5.05 4.96 -5.79
CA ASP A 38 -5.74 6.22 -6.03
C ASP A 38 -5.03 7.47 -5.47
N GLY A 39 -3.72 7.40 -5.22
CA GLY A 39 -2.93 8.48 -4.62
C GLY A 39 -3.22 8.68 -3.14
N THR A 40 -3.66 7.64 -2.44
CA THR A 40 -3.97 7.69 -1.00
C THR A 40 -3.17 6.64 -0.23
N VAL A 41 -2.86 6.93 1.04
CA VAL A 41 -2.28 5.99 1.99
C VAL A 41 -3.16 5.95 3.26
N PRO A 42 -3.69 4.78 3.66
CA PRO A 42 -3.79 3.57 2.83
C PRO A 42 -4.68 3.83 1.59
N GLY A 43 -4.60 2.93 0.63
CA GLY A 43 -5.49 2.89 -0.53
C GLY A 43 -6.97 2.79 -0.16
N PRO A 44 -7.87 2.97 -1.14
CA PRO A 44 -9.30 2.79 -0.91
C PRO A 44 -9.61 1.40 -0.34
N THR A 45 -10.62 1.32 0.54
CA THR A 45 -11.11 0.02 1.00
C THR A 45 -12.07 -0.54 -0.05
N ILE A 46 -11.70 -1.63 -0.69
CA ILE A 46 -12.60 -2.34 -1.62
C ILE A 46 -13.58 -3.16 -0.80
N GLU A 47 -14.86 -3.11 -1.15
CA GLU A 47 -15.90 -3.93 -0.51
C GLU A 47 -16.60 -4.78 -1.56
N ALA A 48 -16.66 -6.08 -1.32
CA ALA A 48 -17.25 -7.06 -2.23
C ALA A 48 -18.22 -7.98 -1.50
N GLU A 49 -19.21 -8.49 -2.23
CA GLU A 49 -20.14 -9.51 -1.71
C GLU A 49 -19.66 -10.89 -2.16
N ARG A 50 -19.71 -11.87 -1.26
CA ARG A 50 -19.37 -13.25 -1.57
C ARG A 50 -20.17 -13.74 -2.77
N GLY A 51 -19.49 -14.42 -3.69
CA GLY A 51 -20.10 -15.01 -4.89
C GLY A 51 -20.50 -13.99 -5.95
N HIS A 52 -20.13 -12.71 -5.79
CA HIS A 52 -20.29 -11.67 -6.79
C HIS A 52 -18.90 -11.27 -7.31
N PRO A 53 -18.49 -11.77 -8.49
CA PRO A 53 -17.16 -11.53 -9.01
C PRO A 53 -16.84 -10.04 -9.15
N VAL A 54 -15.59 -9.69 -8.85
CA VAL A 54 -15.08 -8.32 -8.98
C VAL A 54 -13.97 -8.30 -10.01
N THR A 55 -14.12 -7.43 -11.00
CA THR A 55 -13.09 -7.12 -12.00
C THR A 55 -12.45 -5.80 -11.63
N VAL A 56 -11.13 -5.77 -11.47
CA VAL A 56 -10.39 -4.54 -11.18
C VAL A 56 -9.41 -4.26 -12.32
N GLU A 57 -9.51 -3.06 -12.91
CA GLU A 57 -8.49 -2.52 -13.79
C GLU A 57 -7.47 -1.75 -12.94
N TRP A 58 -6.28 -2.32 -12.81
CA TRP A 58 -5.15 -1.71 -12.14
C TRP A 58 -4.35 -0.92 -13.17
N HIS A 59 -4.27 0.40 -13.00
CA HIS A 59 -3.42 1.26 -13.82
C HIS A 59 -2.17 1.64 -13.06
N ASP A 60 -1.02 1.43 -13.69
CA ASP A 60 0.25 1.93 -13.21
C ASP A 60 0.49 3.33 -13.79
N GLU A 61 0.44 4.35 -12.93
CA GLU A 61 0.74 5.75 -13.21
C GLU A 61 1.93 6.24 -12.36
N LEU A 62 2.79 5.32 -11.90
CA LEU A 62 3.95 5.60 -11.06
C LEU A 62 5.12 6.16 -11.89
N ILE A 63 4.93 7.40 -12.34
CA ILE A 63 5.97 8.14 -13.08
C ILE A 63 6.95 8.76 -12.07
N GLY A 64 8.23 8.42 -12.21
CA GLY A 64 9.33 9.00 -11.43
C GLY A 64 10.06 7.99 -10.55
N PRO A 65 11.04 8.47 -9.76
CA PRO A 65 11.82 7.61 -8.87
C PRO A 65 11.01 7.18 -7.64
N LEU A 66 11.45 6.09 -7.01
CA LEU A 66 10.98 5.66 -5.70
C LEU A 66 11.02 6.82 -4.68
N PRO A 67 9.90 7.16 -4.00
CA PRO A 67 9.83 8.27 -3.05
C PRO A 67 10.30 7.88 -1.63
N VAL A 68 11.16 6.87 -1.52
CA VAL A 68 11.71 6.36 -0.26
C VAL A 68 13.22 6.45 -0.34
N VAL A 69 13.83 7.13 0.64
CA VAL A 69 15.27 7.08 0.86
C VAL A 69 15.57 5.72 1.47
N VAL A 70 16.48 4.96 0.85
CA VAL A 70 16.92 3.67 1.39
C VAL A 70 18.33 3.81 1.90
N THR A 71 18.62 3.26 3.08
CA THR A 71 19.98 3.25 3.61
C THR A 71 20.29 1.96 4.36
N ALA A 72 21.58 1.67 4.51
CA ALA A 72 22.07 0.63 5.40
C ALA A 72 22.97 1.29 6.45
N ALA A 73 22.52 1.26 7.70
CA ALA A 73 23.33 1.74 8.80
C ALA A 73 24.53 0.80 9.02
N PRO A 74 25.73 1.33 9.31
CA PRO A 74 26.92 0.52 9.57
C PRO A 74 26.84 -0.28 10.88
N GLY A 75 25.93 0.09 11.79
CA GLY A 75 25.66 -0.58 13.05
C GLY A 75 24.17 -0.78 13.28
N HIS A 76 23.80 -1.71 14.18
CA HIS A 76 22.41 -2.04 14.48
C HIS A 76 21.78 -1.15 15.56
N ALA A 77 22.59 -0.37 16.30
CA ALA A 77 22.15 0.52 17.35
C ALA A 77 23.01 1.79 17.43
N ASP A 78 22.45 2.86 18.00
CA ASP A 78 23.16 4.09 18.31
C ASP A 78 24.09 3.93 19.54
N ALA A 79 24.77 5.02 19.94
CA ALA A 79 25.70 5.01 21.08
C ALA A 79 25.03 4.69 22.43
N ASN A 80 23.71 4.81 22.54
CA ASN A 80 22.93 4.50 23.73
C ASN A 80 22.29 3.10 23.67
N GLY A 81 22.52 2.33 22.60
CA GLY A 81 21.94 1.01 22.40
C GLY A 81 20.53 1.03 21.85
N VAL A 82 20.03 2.16 21.33
CA VAL A 82 18.73 2.25 20.66
C VAL A 82 18.86 1.70 19.25
N PRO A 83 18.02 0.74 18.81
CA PRO A 83 18.07 0.22 17.44
C PRO A 83 17.96 1.34 16.40
N VAL A 84 18.82 1.30 15.36
CA VAL A 84 18.90 2.37 14.34
C VAL A 84 17.58 2.59 13.57
N GLN A 85 16.76 1.55 13.45
CA GLN A 85 15.43 1.63 12.85
C GLN A 85 14.41 2.42 13.68
N CYS A 86 14.70 2.69 14.96
CA CYS A 86 13.85 3.46 15.87
C CYS A 86 14.27 4.93 15.99
N VAL A 87 15.31 5.36 15.28
CA VAL A 87 15.78 6.75 15.25
C VAL A 87 15.64 7.31 13.83
N PRO A 88 15.25 8.59 13.68
CA PRO A 88 15.16 9.22 12.37
C PRO A 88 16.54 9.49 11.78
N GLY A 89 16.57 9.66 10.46
CA GLY A 89 17.79 9.93 9.71
C GLY A 89 18.65 8.69 9.48
N LEU A 90 19.71 8.88 8.70
CA LEU A 90 20.46 7.78 8.07
C LEU A 90 21.30 6.91 9.02
N SER A 91 21.37 7.26 10.31
CA SER A 91 22.14 6.51 11.31
C SER A 91 23.60 6.23 10.91
N GLY A 92 24.24 7.21 10.25
CA GLY A 92 25.62 7.09 9.75
C GLY A 92 25.77 6.28 8.45
N GLY A 93 24.67 5.77 7.89
CA GLY A 93 24.61 5.22 6.54
C GLY A 93 24.61 6.32 5.47
N ALA A 94 24.72 5.88 4.21
CA ALA A 94 24.54 6.72 3.04
C ALA A 94 23.30 6.28 2.24
N PRO A 95 22.65 7.17 1.48
CA PRO A 95 21.56 6.78 0.60
C PRO A 95 22.01 5.75 -0.45
N ASP A 96 21.21 4.70 -0.65
CA ASP A 96 21.45 3.69 -1.68
C ASP A 96 21.06 4.23 -3.07
N LEU A 97 22.05 4.39 -3.93
CA LEU A 97 21.87 4.92 -5.29
C LEU A 97 21.11 3.96 -6.21
N ASN A 98 21.17 2.65 -5.97
CA ASN A 98 20.42 1.67 -6.75
C ASN A 98 18.94 1.73 -6.40
N ALA A 99 18.62 1.86 -5.11
CA ALA A 99 17.24 2.05 -4.68
C ALA A 99 16.64 3.37 -5.21
N ALA A 100 17.43 4.46 -5.19
CA ALA A 100 17.02 5.74 -5.76
C ALA A 100 16.77 5.69 -7.28
N ALA A 101 17.36 4.72 -7.98
CA ALA A 101 17.18 4.50 -9.41
C ALA A 101 16.00 3.58 -9.75
N LEU A 102 15.33 3.00 -8.75
CA LEU A 102 14.14 2.18 -8.97
C LEU A 102 13.01 3.02 -9.59
N SER A 103 12.37 2.42 -10.60
CA SER A 103 11.17 2.95 -11.24
C SER A 103 9.93 2.25 -10.72
N GLY A 104 8.78 2.90 -10.81
CA GLY A 104 7.52 2.38 -10.27
C GLY A 104 6.91 1.28 -11.13
N HIS A 105 7.56 0.11 -11.21
CA HIS A 105 6.86 -1.10 -11.61
C HIS A 105 5.95 -1.54 -10.47
N ALA A 106 4.83 -2.18 -10.80
CA ALA A 106 3.90 -2.68 -9.80
C ALA A 106 3.33 -4.05 -10.19
N VAL A 107 2.90 -4.82 -9.19
CA VAL A 107 2.00 -5.96 -9.38
C VAL A 107 1.18 -6.14 -8.11
N VAL A 108 -0.14 -6.27 -8.24
CA VAL A 108 -1.03 -6.29 -7.08
C VAL A 108 -1.32 -7.72 -6.64
N HIS A 109 -1.05 -8.02 -5.38
CA HIS A 109 -1.48 -9.25 -4.71
C HIS A 109 -2.63 -8.93 -3.75
N VAL A 110 -3.69 -9.74 -3.78
CA VAL A 110 -4.78 -9.68 -2.79
C VAL A 110 -4.54 -10.76 -1.74
N HIS A 111 -3.86 -10.36 -0.66
CA HIS A 111 -3.46 -11.26 0.41
C HIS A 111 -4.68 -11.84 1.15
N GLY A 112 -4.74 -13.17 1.17
CA GLY A 112 -5.84 -13.96 1.74
C GLY A 112 -7.02 -14.16 0.78
N GLY A 113 -6.93 -13.65 -0.45
CA GLY A 113 -7.90 -13.87 -1.51
C GLY A 113 -7.82 -15.29 -2.08
N LEU A 114 -8.97 -15.95 -2.22
CA LEU A 114 -9.13 -17.14 -3.04
C LEU A 114 -9.25 -16.71 -4.50
N THR A 115 -8.12 -16.57 -5.18
CA THR A 115 -8.04 -16.03 -6.54
C THR A 115 -7.33 -17.01 -7.48
N PRO A 116 -7.68 -17.04 -8.79
CA PRO A 116 -6.89 -17.78 -9.79
C PRO A 116 -5.43 -17.30 -9.81
N ALA A 117 -4.48 -18.22 -10.01
CA ALA A 117 -3.05 -17.91 -9.98
C ALA A 117 -2.63 -16.77 -10.92
N ILE A 118 -3.28 -16.63 -12.09
CA ILE A 118 -3.01 -15.58 -13.06
C ILE A 118 -3.39 -14.17 -12.57
N TYR A 119 -4.25 -14.06 -11.54
CA TYR A 119 -4.70 -12.82 -10.90
C TYR A 119 -4.24 -12.73 -9.45
N ASP A 120 -3.32 -13.60 -9.02
CA ASP A 120 -2.82 -13.64 -7.64
C ASP A 120 -1.72 -12.61 -7.39
N GLY A 121 -1.19 -11.98 -8.44
CA GLY A 121 -0.08 -11.04 -8.31
C GLY A 121 1.28 -11.74 -8.25
N TRP A 122 1.51 -12.69 -9.16
CA TRP A 122 2.83 -13.31 -9.34
C TRP A 122 3.91 -12.24 -9.47
N ALA A 123 4.96 -12.33 -8.65
CA ALA A 123 5.91 -11.25 -8.43
C ALA A 123 6.68 -10.76 -9.67
N GLU A 124 6.69 -11.55 -10.74
CA GLU A 124 7.36 -11.23 -12.01
C GLU A 124 6.39 -10.80 -13.12
N ASN A 125 5.07 -10.79 -12.86
CA ASN A 125 4.05 -10.30 -13.80
C ASN A 125 3.92 -8.79 -13.71
N LEU A 126 5.01 -8.10 -14.03
CA LEU A 126 5.16 -6.67 -13.85
C LEU A 126 4.20 -5.87 -14.72
N LEU A 127 3.57 -4.86 -14.13
CA LEU A 127 3.10 -3.68 -14.85
C LEU A 127 4.22 -2.64 -14.81
N ALA A 128 4.57 -2.08 -15.96
CA ALA A 128 5.45 -0.93 -16.07
C ALA A 128 4.63 0.37 -16.06
N PRO A 129 5.25 1.52 -15.72
CA PRO A 129 4.58 2.81 -15.75
C PRO A 129 3.87 3.08 -17.08
N GLY A 130 2.59 3.46 -17.00
CA GLY A 130 1.70 3.70 -18.14
C GLY A 130 0.94 2.45 -18.63
N GLN A 131 1.20 1.26 -18.08
CA GLN A 131 0.46 0.05 -18.40
C GLN A 131 -0.75 -0.14 -17.49
N SER A 132 -1.66 -1.00 -17.91
CA SER A 132 -2.75 -1.49 -17.07
C SER A 132 -2.92 -3.00 -17.18
N ALA A 133 -3.52 -3.60 -16.16
CA ALA A 133 -3.91 -5.00 -16.17
C ALA A 133 -5.32 -5.16 -15.57
N VAL A 134 -6.06 -6.12 -16.11
CA VAL A 134 -7.42 -6.45 -15.68
C VAL A 134 -7.38 -7.76 -14.90
N PHE A 135 -7.73 -7.70 -13.62
CA PHE A 135 -7.72 -8.85 -12.72
C PHE A 135 -9.17 -9.25 -12.40
N HIS A 136 -9.47 -10.55 -12.43
CA HIS A 136 -10.79 -11.09 -12.11
C HIS A 136 -10.75 -11.88 -10.80
N TYR A 137 -11.39 -11.35 -9.77
CA TYR A 137 -11.52 -11.98 -8.47
C TYR A 137 -12.89 -12.64 -8.35
N THR A 138 -12.93 -13.94 -8.04
CA THR A 138 -14.18 -14.69 -7.94
C THR A 138 -14.99 -14.35 -6.69
N THR A 139 -14.31 -13.86 -5.64
CA THR A 139 -14.85 -13.53 -4.31
C THR A 139 -15.68 -14.65 -3.67
N ASP A 140 -15.44 -15.91 -4.05
CA ASP A 140 -16.14 -17.07 -3.48
C ASP A 140 -15.42 -17.65 -2.25
N GLN A 141 -15.25 -16.81 -1.23
CA GLN A 141 -14.79 -17.24 0.09
C GLN A 141 -15.69 -16.65 1.18
N ARG A 142 -15.59 -17.18 2.40
CA ARG A 142 -16.33 -16.64 3.56
C ARG A 142 -15.95 -15.19 3.82
N ALA A 143 -16.87 -14.44 4.44
CA ALA A 143 -16.61 -13.06 4.86
C ALA A 143 -15.28 -12.93 5.62
N ALA A 144 -14.49 -11.93 5.24
CA ALA A 144 -13.16 -11.69 5.79
C ALA A 144 -12.67 -10.26 5.48
N LEU A 145 -11.80 -9.74 6.35
CA LEU A 145 -10.94 -8.60 6.03
C LEU A 145 -9.66 -9.14 5.39
N LEU A 146 -9.49 -8.85 4.12
CA LEU A 146 -8.29 -9.06 3.33
C LEU A 146 -7.55 -7.72 3.16
N TRP A 147 -6.40 -7.77 2.50
CA TRP A 147 -5.68 -6.57 2.10
C TRP A 147 -4.99 -6.81 0.76
N TYR A 148 -4.73 -5.73 0.04
CA TYR A 148 -4.06 -5.80 -1.24
C TYR A 148 -2.85 -4.88 -1.22
N HIS A 149 -1.76 -5.31 -1.83
CA HIS A 149 -0.49 -4.61 -1.78
C HIS A 149 0.37 -4.95 -2.99
N ASP A 150 1.41 -4.15 -3.22
CA ASP A 150 2.41 -4.46 -4.23
C ASP A 150 3.15 -5.77 -3.92
N HIS A 151 3.55 -6.51 -4.96
CA HIS A 151 4.24 -7.79 -4.83
C HIS A 151 5.42 -7.93 -5.82
N VAL A 152 6.01 -6.83 -6.29
CA VAL A 152 7.10 -6.88 -7.28
C VAL A 152 8.34 -7.56 -6.73
N MET A 153 8.88 -8.50 -7.51
CA MET A 153 10.08 -9.26 -7.17
C MET A 153 11.24 -8.33 -6.77
N GLY A 154 11.81 -8.55 -5.58
CA GLY A 154 13.01 -7.86 -5.08
C GLY A 154 12.76 -6.49 -4.43
N VAL A 155 11.69 -5.78 -4.80
CA VAL A 155 11.43 -4.39 -4.36
C VAL A 155 10.12 -4.18 -3.61
N THR A 156 9.29 -5.22 -3.43
CA THR A 156 8.04 -5.18 -2.63
C THR A 156 8.19 -4.40 -1.32
N ARG A 157 9.31 -4.58 -0.61
CA ARG A 157 9.57 -3.91 0.67
C ARG A 157 9.53 -2.38 0.56
N PHE A 158 9.99 -1.82 -0.57
CA PHE A 158 10.04 -0.40 -0.82
C PHE A 158 8.70 0.13 -1.33
N ASP A 159 8.05 -0.62 -2.21
CA ASP A 159 6.78 -0.22 -2.84
C ASP A 159 5.62 -0.19 -1.83
N VAL A 160 5.55 -1.21 -0.97
CA VAL A 160 4.60 -1.25 0.15
C VAL A 160 4.91 -0.14 1.16
N TYR A 161 6.19 0.14 1.42
CA TYR A 161 6.62 1.19 2.33
C TYR A 161 6.29 2.59 1.79
N ALA A 162 6.42 2.79 0.47
CA ALA A 162 6.05 4.00 -0.24
C ALA A 162 4.54 4.30 -0.16
N GLY A 163 3.70 3.28 0.09
CA GLY A 163 2.27 3.43 0.39
C GLY A 163 1.33 2.51 -0.38
N LEU A 164 1.83 1.59 -1.22
CA LEU A 164 1.01 0.67 -2.01
C LEU A 164 0.45 -0.47 -1.14
N ALA A 165 -0.50 -0.13 -0.27
CA ALA A 165 -1.31 -1.06 0.50
C ALA A 165 -2.74 -0.52 0.69
N GLY A 166 -3.74 -1.39 0.58
CA GLY A 166 -5.15 -1.07 0.84
C GLY A 166 -5.89 -2.28 1.42
N MET A 167 -7.12 -2.07 1.87
CA MET A 167 -7.93 -3.13 2.49
C MET A 167 -9.01 -3.63 1.54
N TRP A 168 -9.40 -4.90 1.70
CA TRP A 168 -10.47 -5.50 0.93
C TRP A 168 -11.39 -6.28 1.86
N ILE A 169 -12.65 -5.88 1.96
CA ILE A 169 -13.65 -6.57 2.79
C ILE A 169 -14.52 -7.44 1.88
N ILE A 170 -14.64 -8.73 2.23
CA ILE A 170 -15.64 -9.62 1.66
C ILE A 170 -16.77 -9.74 2.67
N ARG A 171 -17.99 -9.42 2.25
CA ARG A 171 -19.24 -9.61 3.00
C ARG A 171 -19.92 -10.91 2.63
N ASP A 172 -20.66 -11.47 3.56
CA ASP A 172 -21.62 -12.51 3.23
C ASP A 172 -22.90 -12.43 4.08
N LYS A 173 -23.93 -13.14 3.61
CA LYS A 173 -25.22 -13.23 4.31
C LYS A 173 -25.08 -13.73 5.75
N ARG A 174 -24.15 -14.66 6.01
CA ARG A 174 -23.99 -15.29 7.33
C ARG A 174 -23.40 -14.33 8.36
N GLU A 175 -22.44 -13.49 7.95
CA GLU A 175 -21.91 -12.39 8.76
C GLU A 175 -23.04 -11.40 9.10
N ARG A 176 -23.86 -11.00 8.12
CA ARG A 176 -24.96 -10.04 8.35
C ARG A 176 -26.05 -10.55 9.28
N GLU A 177 -26.29 -11.86 9.34
CA GLU A 177 -27.21 -12.48 10.31
C GLU A 177 -26.79 -12.24 11.78
N LEU A 178 -25.51 -11.90 12.04
CA LEU A 178 -25.00 -11.59 13.38
C LEU A 178 -25.40 -10.18 13.85
N GLY A 179 -25.86 -9.31 12.96
CA GLY A 179 -26.25 -7.93 13.30
C GLY A 179 -25.09 -7.10 13.87
N LEU A 180 -23.85 -7.36 13.40
CA LEU A 180 -22.69 -6.56 13.78
C LEU A 180 -22.83 -5.12 13.23
N PRO A 181 -22.23 -4.12 13.90
CA PRO A 181 -22.21 -2.77 13.35
C PRO A 181 -21.47 -2.74 12.00
N GLU A 182 -22.18 -2.34 10.94
CA GLU A 182 -21.69 -2.33 9.56
C GLU A 182 -21.66 -0.90 9.01
N GLY A 183 -20.62 -0.59 8.23
CA GLY A 183 -20.49 0.69 7.53
C GLY A 183 -20.23 1.90 8.44
N PRO A 184 -19.99 3.09 7.84
CA PRO A 184 -19.76 4.30 8.61
C PRO A 184 -21.01 4.78 9.38
N PRO A 185 -20.87 5.32 10.61
CA PRO A 185 -19.62 5.54 11.33
C PRO A 185 -19.15 4.34 12.19
N PHE A 186 -19.86 3.21 12.18
CA PHE A 186 -19.72 2.17 13.18
C PHE A 186 -18.64 1.13 12.89
N GLU A 187 -18.22 1.03 11.64
CA GLU A 187 -17.18 0.11 11.19
C GLU A 187 -15.98 0.87 10.62
N VAL A 188 -14.86 0.80 11.33
CA VAL A 188 -13.64 1.55 11.04
C VAL A 188 -12.51 0.57 10.72
N PRO A 189 -12.12 0.45 9.44
CA PRO A 189 -10.93 -0.29 9.05
C PRO A 189 -9.66 0.41 9.56
N ILE A 190 -8.76 -0.35 10.19
CA ILE A 190 -7.51 0.16 10.76
C ILE A 190 -6.35 -0.60 10.11
N LEU A 191 -5.55 0.12 9.31
CA LEU A 191 -4.29 -0.37 8.76
C LEU A 191 -3.15 0.37 9.44
N ILE A 192 -2.27 -0.38 10.12
CA ILE A 192 -1.16 0.18 10.91
C ILE A 192 0.14 -0.09 10.18
N GLN A 193 0.95 0.95 10.05
CA GLN A 193 2.21 0.96 9.34
C GLN A 193 3.19 1.83 10.12
N ASP A 194 4.26 1.23 10.63
CA ASP A 194 5.38 2.01 11.13
C ASP A 194 6.14 2.64 9.97
N ARG A 195 6.69 3.83 10.21
CA ARG A 195 7.47 4.58 9.24
C ARG A 195 8.58 5.32 9.97
N ASN A 196 9.71 5.43 9.30
CA ASN A 196 10.84 6.26 9.65
C ASN A 196 10.99 7.37 8.61
N PHE A 197 11.66 8.45 9.01
CA PHE A 197 11.80 9.65 8.22
C PHE A 197 13.23 10.18 8.25
N ASP A 198 13.65 10.75 7.13
CA ASP A 198 14.95 11.38 7.01
C ASP A 198 14.97 12.75 7.72
N LEU A 199 16.16 13.24 8.04
CA LEU A 199 16.37 14.51 8.72
C LEU A 199 16.91 15.59 7.77
N GLU A 200 16.50 16.83 8.03
CA GLU A 200 17.14 18.02 7.49
C GLU A 200 18.47 18.30 8.21
N GLU A 201 19.32 19.16 7.65
CA GLU A 201 20.61 19.55 8.26
C GLU A 201 20.47 20.14 9.67
N ASN A 202 19.32 20.77 9.97
CA ASN A 202 19.02 21.34 11.28
C ASN A 202 18.48 20.32 12.30
N GLY A 203 18.39 19.03 11.93
CA GLY A 203 17.89 17.95 12.78
C GLY A 203 16.36 17.82 12.84
N GLY A 204 15.60 18.62 12.07
CA GLY A 204 14.16 18.46 11.92
C GLY A 204 13.79 17.32 10.97
N LEU A 205 12.59 16.76 11.09
CA LEU A 205 12.09 15.75 10.15
C LEU A 205 11.82 16.39 8.78
N SER A 206 12.42 15.84 7.73
CA SER A 206 12.29 16.32 6.35
C SER A 206 10.94 16.01 5.71
N GLY A 207 10.21 15.04 6.26
CA GLY A 207 9.02 14.47 5.63
C GLY A 207 9.35 13.44 4.54
N ARG A 208 10.62 13.20 4.19
CA ARG A 208 10.99 12.12 3.27
C ARG A 208 10.92 10.77 3.99
N LEU A 209 10.23 9.80 3.39
CA LEU A 209 10.20 8.43 3.90
C LEU A 209 11.61 7.84 3.87
N LEU A 210 11.98 7.15 4.94
CA LEU A 210 13.28 6.51 5.10
C LEU A 210 13.09 5.04 5.44
N HIS A 211 13.77 4.14 4.71
CA HIS A 211 13.81 2.70 4.96
C HIS A 211 15.26 2.24 5.15
#